data_AF-A0A3M8CCP7-F1
#
_entry.id   AF-A0A3M8CCP7-F1
#
_cell.length_a   1.000
_cell.length_b   1.000
_cell.length_c   1.000
_cell.angle_alpha   90.00
_cell.angle_beta   90.00
_cell.angle_gamma   90.00
#
_symmetry.space_group_name_H-M   'P 1'
#
loop_
_entity.id
_entity.type
_entity.pdbx_description
1 polymer ?
#
loop_
_entity_poly.entity_id
_entity_poly.type
_entity_poly.pdbx_seq_one_letter_code
_entity_poly.pdbx_strand_id
1 'polypeptide(L)'
;MIGLGYGSVFPSFQAIAIKSAPNERRGLATGTYFLLLDTGMGVGSFVLGMIASAMNYSFMYVVSYYTLHHRRAVIRKKREGLQVLNQQG
;
A
#
# COMPACT_ATOMS: atom_id res chain seq x y z
N MET A 1 -2.76 -1.40 -15.69
CA MET A 1 -1.89 -2.51 -16.14
C MET A 1 -1.68 -3.51 -15.02
N ILE A 2 -2.73 -4.25 -14.66
CA ILE A 2 -2.66 -5.37 -13.68
C ILE A 2 -2.97 -6.71 -14.40
N GLY A 3 -3.77 -6.67 -15.47
CA GLY A 3 -4.25 -7.88 -16.16
C GLY A 3 -3.18 -8.75 -16.82
N LEU A 4 -2.16 -8.17 -17.47
CA LEU A 4 -1.15 -8.98 -18.17
C LEU A 4 -0.15 -9.64 -17.21
N GLY A 5 0.37 -8.89 -16.23
CA GLY A 5 1.31 -9.44 -15.25
C GLY A 5 0.65 -10.44 -14.30
N TYR A 6 -0.49 -10.07 -13.72
CA TYR A 6 -1.17 -10.92 -12.74
C TYR A 6 -1.78 -12.17 -13.39
N GLY A 7 -2.31 -12.04 -14.61
CA GLY A 7 -2.91 -13.13 -15.37
C GLY A 7 -1.90 -14.16 -15.89
N SER A 8 -0.64 -13.79 -16.16
CA SER A 8 0.40 -14.75 -16.57
C SER A 8 1.10 -15.40 -15.38
N VAL A 9 1.29 -14.67 -14.29
CA VAL A 9 2.04 -15.14 -13.12
C VAL A 9 1.25 -16.18 -12.32
N PHE A 10 -0.05 -15.96 -12.12
CA PHE A 10 -0.92 -16.86 -11.37
C PHE A 10 -0.98 -18.31 -11.93
N PRO A 11 -1.31 -18.54 -13.22
CA PRO A 11 -1.30 -19.88 -13.80
C PRO A 11 0.11 -20.47 -13.93
N SER A 12 1.14 -19.64 -14.08
CA SER A 12 2.54 -20.12 -14.09
C SER A 12 2.94 -20.72 -12.75
N PHE A 13 2.61 -20.06 -11.63
CA PHE A 13 2.85 -20.61 -10.29
C PHE A 13 2.03 -21.87 -10.03
N GLN A 14 0.75 -21.89 -10.41
CA GLN A 14 -0.09 -23.08 -10.30
C GLN A 14 0.49 -24.26 -11.11
N ALA A 15 0.99 -24.01 -12.33
CA ALA A 15 1.61 -25.04 -13.16
C ALA A 15 2.92 -25.56 -12.57
N ILE A 16 3.75 -24.69 -11.96
CA ILE A 16 4.97 -25.10 -11.26
C ILE A 16 4.63 -25.99 -10.06
N ALA A 17 3.65 -25.59 -9.24
CA ALA A 17 3.20 -26.38 -8.09
C ALA A 17 2.69 -27.77 -8.50
N ILE A 18 1.92 -27.86 -9.59
CA ILE A 18 1.42 -29.13 -10.12
C ILE A 18 2.53 -29.96 -10.77
N LYS A 19 3.48 -29.33 -11.49
CA LYS A 19 4.63 -30.03 -12.09
C LYS A 19 5.62 -30.55 -11.07
N SER A 20 5.75 -29.89 -9.92
CA SER A 20 6.65 -30.31 -8.84
C SER A 20 6.15 -31.54 -8.08
N ALA A 21 4.91 -31.99 -8.33
CA ALA A 21 4.30 -33.14 -7.67
C ALA A 21 4.21 -34.37 -8.58
N PRO A 22 4.36 -35.59 -8.04
CA PRO A 22 4.17 -36.84 -8.78
C PRO A 22 2.79 -36.92 -9.44
N ASN A 23 2.68 -37.55 -10.60
CA ASN A 23 1.44 -37.65 -11.40
C ASN A 23 0.22 -38.11 -10.57
N GLU A 24 0.38 -39.08 -9.67
CA GLU A 24 -0.71 -39.58 -8.82
C GLU A 24 -1.13 -38.61 -7.70
N ARG A 25 -0.35 -37.58 -7.40
CA ARG A 25 -0.57 -36.64 -6.28
C ARG A 25 -0.82 -35.20 -6.71
N ARG A 26 -1.06 -34.95 -8.00
CA ARG A 26 -1.36 -33.60 -8.54
C ARG A 26 -2.58 -32.94 -7.89
N GLY A 27 -3.58 -33.73 -7.48
CA GLY A 27 -4.72 -33.24 -6.72
C GLY A 27 -4.33 -32.69 -5.35
N LEU A 28 -3.46 -33.40 -4.61
CA LEU A 28 -2.90 -32.93 -3.34
C LEU A 28 -2.07 -31.66 -3.53
N ALA A 29 -1.26 -31.59 -4.59
CA ALA A 29 -0.44 -30.41 -4.87
C ALA A 29 -1.28 -29.16 -5.16
N THR A 30 -2.37 -29.33 -5.91
CA THR A 30 -3.34 -28.24 -6.16
C THR A 30 -4.01 -27.80 -4.87
N GLY A 31 -4.39 -28.74 -4.01
CA GLY A 31 -4.95 -28.45 -2.68
C GLY A 31 -3.98 -27.67 -1.79
N THR A 32 -2.71 -28.08 -1.74
CA THR A 32 -1.66 -27.36 -0.99
C THR A 32 -1.40 -25.97 -1.56
N TYR A 33 -1.45 -25.80 -2.89
CA TYR A 33 -1.32 -24.48 -3.52
C TYR A 33 -2.45 -23.54 -3.09
N PHE A 34 -3.71 -23.98 -3.14
CA PHE A 34 -4.84 -23.15 -2.69
C PHE A 34 -4.78 -22.88 -1.19
N LEU A 35 -4.43 -23.86 -0.38
CA LEU A 35 -4.27 -23.67 1.07
C LEU A 35 -3.19 -22.62 1.39
N LEU A 36 -2.05 -22.67 0.69
CA LEU A 36 -0.98 -21.68 0.82
C LEU A 36 -1.39 -20.30 0.31
N LEU A 37 -2.16 -20.25 -0.78
CA LEU A 37 -2.68 -19.01 -1.34
C LEU A 37 -3.64 -18.33 -0.34
N ASP A 38 -4.58 -19.07 0.22
CA ASP A 38 -5.57 -18.55 1.18
C ASP A 38 -4.89 -18.15 2.49
N THR A 39 -3.98 -18.98 3.00
CA THR A 39 -3.18 -18.66 4.19
C THR A 39 -2.31 -17.44 3.93
N GLY A 40 -1.69 -17.34 2.75
CA GLY A 40 -0.87 -16.20 2.34
C GLY A 40 -1.67 -14.91 2.23
N MET A 41 -2.91 -14.96 1.71
CA MET A 41 -3.81 -13.80 1.70
C MET A 41 -4.24 -13.40 3.11
N GLY A 42 -4.57 -14.37 3.98
CA GLY A 42 -4.94 -14.10 5.37
C GLY A 42 -3.79 -13.48 6.18
N VAL A 43 -2.63 -14.12 6.15
CA VAL A 43 -1.41 -13.64 6.83
C VAL A 43 -0.92 -12.33 6.23
N GLY A 44 -0.93 -12.22 4.89
CA GLY A 44 -0.55 -11.00 4.19
C GLY A 44 -1.45 -9.83 4.55
N SER A 45 -2.76 -10.03 4.61
CA SER A 45 -3.72 -9.00 5.03
C SER A 45 -3.53 -8.62 6.50
N PHE A 46 -3.23 -9.58 7.37
CA PHE A 46 -2.93 -9.31 8.78
C PHE A 46 -1.65 -8.47 8.94
N VAL A 47 -0.57 -8.85 8.27
CA VAL A 47 0.71 -8.12 8.27
C VAL A 47 0.53 -6.73 7.66
N LEU A 48 -0.12 -6.62 6.51
CA LEU A 48 -0.44 -5.34 5.88
C LEU A 48 -1.33 -4.49 6.78
N GLY A 49 -2.27 -5.08 7.51
CA GLY A 49 -3.11 -4.40 8.51
C GLY A 49 -2.31 -3.85 9.68
N MET A 50 -1.33 -4.60 10.19
CA MET A 50 -0.41 -4.12 11.23
C MET A 50 0.46 -2.97 10.72
N ILE A 51 1.02 -3.11 9.52
CA ILE A 51 1.80 -2.05 8.86
C ILE A 51 0.93 -0.82 8.64
N ALA A 52 -0.29 -0.98 8.11
CA ALA A 52 -1.24 0.09 7.91
C ALA A 52 -1.63 0.77 9.22
N SER A 53 -1.82 0.02 10.31
CA SER A 53 -2.11 0.57 11.64
C SER A 53 -0.94 1.40 12.19
N ALA A 54 0.29 0.90 12.07
CA ALA A 54 1.50 1.63 12.47
C ALA A 54 1.75 2.87 11.58
N MET A 55 1.43 2.76 10.29
CA MET A 55 1.51 3.86 9.34
C MET A 55 0.42 4.91 9.57
N ASN A 56 -0.81 4.54 9.91
CA ASN A 56 -1.93 5.49 9.98
C ASN A 56 -1.70 6.61 11.01
N TYR A 57 -1.25 6.28 12.23
CA TYR A 57 -0.97 7.30 13.24
C TYR A 57 0.31 8.10 12.95
N SER A 58 1.41 7.42 12.61
CA SER A 58 2.69 8.08 12.31
C SER A 58 2.59 8.99 11.08
N PHE A 59 1.90 8.54 10.03
CA PHE A 59 1.66 9.30 8.81
C PHE A 59 0.74 10.50 9.06
N MET A 60 -0.31 10.35 9.88
CA MET A 60 -1.19 11.48 10.22
C MET A 60 -0.41 12.60 10.93
N TYR A 61 0.47 12.26 11.88
CA TYR A 61 1.32 13.26 12.55
C TYR A 61 2.30 13.95 11.59
N VAL A 62 2.96 13.19 10.70
CA VAL A 62 3.88 13.75 9.69
C VAL A 62 3.14 14.67 8.72
N VAL A 63 1.98 14.23 8.20
CA VAL A 63 1.15 15.04 7.30
C VAL A 63 0.66 16.30 7.99
N SER A 64 0.18 16.24 9.23
CA SER A 64 -0.22 17.43 9.99
C SER A 64 0.95 18.39 10.21
N TYR A 65 2.14 17.89 10.53
CA TYR A 65 3.34 18.72 10.68
C TYR A 65 3.72 19.45 9.38
N TYR A 66 3.83 18.72 8.26
CA TYR A 66 4.15 19.31 6.95
C TYR A 66 3.09 20.32 6.51
N THR A 67 1.80 19.97 6.65
CA THR A 67 0.68 20.83 6.25
C THR A 67 0.65 22.12 7.09
N LEU A 68 0.91 22.01 8.40
CA LEU A 68 0.97 23.16 9.28
C LEU A 68 2.17 24.07 8.96
N HIS A 69 3.35 23.50 8.70
CA HIS A 69 4.52 24.27 8.33
C HIS A 69 4.31 25.00 6.98
N HIS A 70 3.70 24.33 6.01
CA HIS A 70 3.39 24.92 4.71
C HIS A 70 2.35 26.04 4.82
N ARG A 71 1.31 25.88 5.67
CA ARG A 71 0.30 26.91 5.92
C ARG A 71 0.83 28.11 6.69
N ARG A 72 1.78 27.91 7.62
CA ARG A 72 2.43 29.00 8.37
C ARG A 72 3.25 29.92 7.45
N ALA A 73 3.93 29.36 6.45
CA ALA A 73 4.68 30.14 5.46
C ALA A 73 3.75 31.02 4.58
N VAL A 74 2.58 30.49 4.20
CA VAL A 74 1.59 31.21 3.36
C VAL A 74 0.90 32.33 4.13
N ILE A 75 0.51 32.11 5.39
CA ILE A 75 -0.17 33.13 6.21
C ILE A 75 0.77 34.30 6.55
N ARG A 76 2.06 34.03 6.77
CA ARG A 76 3.06 35.09 7.03
C ARG A 76 3.21 36.03 5.83
N LYS A 77 3.32 35.48 4.61
CA LYS A 77 3.43 36.26 3.37
C LYS A 77 2.17 37.10 3.09
N LYS A 78 0.98 36.57 3.46
CA LYS A 78 -0.29 37.29 3.32
C LYS A 78 -0.42 38.47 4.27
N ARG A 79 0.07 38.37 5.51
CA ARG A 79 0.10 39.50 6.46
C ARG A 79 1.08 40.58 6.06
N GLU A 80 2.26 40.20 5.58
CA GLU A 80 3.26 41.15 5.09
C GLU A 80 2.70 41.97 3.92
N GLY A 81 2.09 41.33 2.91
CA GLY A 81 1.47 42.05 1.78
C GLY A 81 0.28 42.95 2.17
N LEU A 82 -0.52 42.55 3.17
CA LEU A 82 -1.60 43.38 3.72
C LEU A 82 -1.09 44.63 4.44
N GLN A 83 0.08 44.56 5.09
CA GLN A 83 0.69 45.74 5.72
C GLN A 83 1.25 46.72 4.70
N VAL A 84 1.82 46.25 3.58
CA VAL A 84 2.31 47.15 2.52
C VAL A 84 1.15 47.87 1.81
N LEU A 85 0.02 47.19 1.59
CA LEU A 85 -1.18 47.81 1.00
C LEU A 85 -1.82 48.86 1.91
N ASN A 86 -1.80 48.66 3.23
CA ASN A 86 -2.34 49.62 4.21
C ASN A 86 -1.42 50.85 4.44
N GLN A 87 -0.18 50.81 3.96
CA GLN A 87 0.74 51.96 3.99
C GLN A 87 0.71 52.79 2.70
N GLN A 88 0.05 52.30 1.64
CA GLN A 88 0.01 52.96 0.32
C GLN A 88 -1.35 53.62 -0.03
N GLY A 89 -2.36 53.53 0.84
CA GLY A 89 -3.63 54.26 0.71
C GLY A 89 -3.75 55.33 1.78
#